data_AF-A0A6L9F1L9-F1
#
_entry.id   AF-A0A6L9F1L9-F1
#
_cell.length_a   1.000
_cell.length_b   1.000
_cell.length_c   1.000
_cell.angle_alpha   90.00
_cell.angle_beta   90.00
_cell.angle_gamma   90.00
#
_symmetry.space_group_name_H-M   'P 1'
#
loop_
_entity.id
_entity.type
_entity.pdbx_description
1 polymer ?
#
loop_
_entity_poly.entity_id
_entity_poly.type
_entity_poly.pdbx_seq_one_letter_code
_entity_poly.pdbx_strand_id
1 'polypeptide(L)' 'MSVIYVLLTISIIVAVVFFIAFIFSVKSGQYDDAYTPSIRMLFEDELVKTKKDKIVSNSQEKQS' A
#
# COMPACT_ATOMS: atom_id res chain seq x y z
N MET A 1 -32.44 10.08 39.77
CA MET A 1 -32.72 9.89 38.33
C MET A 1 -31.95 10.87 37.43
N SER A 2 -30.75 11.35 37.82
CA SER A 2 -29.91 12.19 36.94
C SER A 2 -28.61 11.49 36.50
N VAL A 3 -28.17 10.50 37.26
CA VAL A 3 -26.94 9.72 37.00
C VAL A 3 -26.94 9.10 35.60
N ILE A 4 -28.12 8.71 35.10
CA ILE A 4 -28.26 8.15 33.75
C ILE A 4 -27.82 9.13 32.65
N TYR A 5 -28.08 10.43 32.81
CA TYR A 5 -27.68 11.44 31.82
C TYR A 5 -26.17 11.65 31.79
N VAL A 6 -25.51 11.55 32.96
CA VAL A 6 -24.04 11.65 33.09
C VAL A 6 -23.37 10.42 32.47
N LEU A 7 -23.87 9.23 32.76
CA LEU A 7 -23.35 7.99 32.19
C LEU A 7 -23.54 7.95 30.66
N LEU A 8 -24.70 8.39 30.17
CA LEU A 8 -24.99 8.47 28.74
C LEU A 8 -24.02 9.42 28.01
N THR A 9 -23.78 10.60 28.57
CA THR A 9 -22.87 11.58 27.94
C THR A 9 -21.43 11.08 27.93
N ILE A 10 -20.93 10.53 29.04
CA ILE A 10 -19.58 9.97 29.10
C ILE A 10 -19.42 8.82 28.09
N SER A 11 -20.42 7.93 28.01
CA SER A 11 -20.39 6.81 27.05
C SER A 11 -20.30 7.28 25.60
N ILE A 12 -21.09 8.29 25.23
CA ILE A 12 -21.08 8.84 23.86
C ILE A 12 -19.75 9.53 23.57
N ILE A 13 -19.22 10.31 24.52
CA ILE A 13 -17.93 11.00 24.36
C ILE A 13 -16.81 10.00 24.10
N VAL A 14 -16.73 8.95 24.91
CA VAL A 14 -15.73 7.88 24.75
C VAL A 14 -15.88 7.21 23.37
N ALA A 15 -17.10 6.89 22.96
CA ALA A 15 -17.36 6.28 21.65
C ALA A 15 -16.89 7.17 20.49
N VAL A 16 -17.17 8.48 20.54
CA VAL A 16 -16.75 9.44 19.50
C VAL A 16 -15.23 9.58 19.45
N VAL A 17 -14.56 9.63 20.60
CA VAL A 17 -13.08 9.70 20.67
C VAL A 17 -12.46 8.46 20.01
N PHE A 18 -12.93 7.26 20.36
CA PHE A 18 -12.45 6.02 19.73
C PHE A 18 -12.77 5.95 18.24
N PHE A 19 -13.93 6.46 17.82
CA PHE A 19 -14.31 6.50 16.41
C PHE A 19 -13.39 7.41 15.59
N ILE A 20 -13.08 8.62 16.07
CA ILE A 20 -12.15 9.54 15.39
C ILE A 20 -10.74 8.94 15.32
N ALA A 21 -10.26 8.34 16.42
CA ALA A 21 -8.97 7.64 16.45
C ALA A 21 -8.93 6.46 15.46
N PHE A 22 -10.01 5.69 15.35
CA PHE A 22 -10.14 4.61 14.38
C PHE A 22 -10.04 5.11 12.94
N ILE A 23 -10.78 6.19 12.59
CA ILE A 23 -10.71 6.77 11.25
C ILE A 23 -9.31 7.29 10.95
N PHE A 24 -8.65 7.94 11.91
CA PHE A 24 -7.27 8.40 11.73
C PHE A 24 -6.32 7.22 11.50
N SER A 25 -6.44 6.15 12.28
CA SER A 25 -5.63 4.93 12.13
C SER A 25 -5.82 4.25 10.77
N VAL A 26 -7.06 4.16 10.27
CA VAL A 26 -7.37 3.57 8.96
C VAL A 26 -6.85 4.46 7.83
N LYS A 27 -6.98 5.79 7.98
CA LYS A 27 -6.50 6.76 6.99
C LYS A 27 -4.98 6.95 7.01
N SER A 28 -4.29 6.59 8.09
CA SER A 28 -2.83 6.72 8.24
C SER A 28 -2.02 5.84 7.29
N GLY A 29 -2.63 5.28 6.24
CA GLY A 29 -1.89 4.95 5.02
C GLY A 29 -1.08 3.67 5.08
N GLN A 30 -1.33 2.78 6.05
CA GLN A 30 -0.75 1.42 6.04
C GLN A 30 -1.17 0.57 4.82
N TYR A 31 -2.01 1.11 3.93
CA TYR A 31 -2.36 0.50 2.65
C TYR A 31 -1.41 0.84 1.50
N ASP A 32 -0.37 1.64 1.73
CA ASP A 32 0.60 2.01 0.69
C ASP A 32 1.52 0.83 0.28
N ASP A 33 1.59 -0.21 1.14
CA ASP A 33 2.28 -1.47 0.84
C ASP A 33 1.38 -2.53 0.17
N ALA A 34 0.19 -2.13 -0.33
CA ALA A 34 -0.68 -3.02 -1.12
C ALA A 34 -0.17 -3.30 -2.54
N TYR A 35 0.98 -2.75 -2.94
CA TYR A 35 1.68 -3.13 -4.17
C TYR A 35 2.74 -4.17 -3.86
N THR A 36 2.31 -5.42 -3.98
CA THR A 36 3.12 -6.60 -3.70
C THR A 36 4.43 -6.60 -4.54
N PRO A 37 5.61 -6.77 -3.92
CA PRO A 37 6.90 -6.83 -4.63
C PRO A 37 6.98 -7.99 -5.63
N SER A 38 6.17 -9.04 -5.43
CA SER A 38 6.07 -10.19 -6.33
C SER A 38 5.57 -9.85 -7.73
N ILE A 39 4.76 -8.79 -7.89
CA ILE A 39 4.25 -8.36 -9.21
C ILE A 39 5.34 -7.67 -10.00
N ARG A 40 6.15 -6.83 -9.34
CA ARG A 40 7.29 -6.15 -9.96
C ARG A 40 8.32 -7.18 -10.47
N MET A 41 8.60 -8.21 -9.69
CA MET A 41 9.56 -9.25 -10.08
C MET A 41 9.09 -10.01 -11.34
N LEU A 42 7.80 -10.35 -11.44
CA LEU A 42 7.25 -11.10 -12.57
C LEU A 42 7.28 -10.33 -13.90
N PHE A 43 7.19 -9.00 -13.87
CA PHE A 43 7.22 -8.15 -15.07
C PHE A 43 8.61 -7.58 -15.39
N GLU A 44 9.50 -7.47 -14.40
CA GLU A 44 10.90 -7.09 -14.64
C GLU A 44 11.70 -8.20 -15.34
N ASP A 45 11.38 -9.48 -15.09
CA ASP A 45 12.03 -10.62 -15.73
C ASP A 45 11.80 -10.66 -17.26
N GLU A 46 10.62 -10.26 -17.76
CA GLU A 46 10.34 -10.20 -19.20
C GLU A 46 11.08 -9.03 -19.91
N LEU A 47 11.18 -7.88 -19.25
CA LEU A 47 11.85 -6.70 -19.81
C LEU A 47 13.38 -6.86 -19.86
N VAL A 48 13.96 -7.58 -18.89
CA VAL A 48 15.40 -7.89 -18.86
C VAL A 48 15.78 -8.86 -19.98
N LYS A 49 14.92 -9.85 -20.30
CA LYS A 49 15.14 -10.79 -21.41
C LYS A 49 15.17 -10.07 -22.76
N THR A 50 14.22 -9.16 -23.00
CA THR A 50 14.14 -8.36 -24.24
C THR A 50 15.36 -7.44 -24.43
N LYS A 51 15.90 -6.84 -23.37
CA LYS A 51 17.14 -6.02 -23.48
C LYS A 51 18.37 -6.87 -23.77
N LYS A 52 18.52 -8.04 -23.15
CA LYS A 52 19.65 -8.94 -23.41
C LYS A 52 19.67 -9.40 -24.87
N ASP A 53 18.53 -9.79 -25.42
CA ASP A 53 18.45 -10.29 -26.80
C ASP A 53 18.79 -9.21 -27.84
N LYS A 54 18.40 -7.94 -27.60
CA LYS A 54 18.77 -6.82 -28.48
C LYS A 54 20.23 -6.40 -28.39
N ILE A 55 20.87 -6.53 -27.23
CA ILE A 55 22.30 -6.20 -27.06
C ILE A 55 23.19 -7.25 -27.76
N VAL A 56 22.79 -8.52 -27.72
CA VAL A 56 23.51 -9.62 -28.37
C VAL A 56 23.40 -9.54 -29.90
N SER A 57 22.24 -9.17 -30.47
CA SER A 57 22.11 -9.02 -31.92
C SER A 57 22.90 -7.84 -32.49
N ASN A 58 22.96 -6.71 -31.78
CA ASN A 58 23.63 -5.50 -32.25
C ASN A 58 25.17 -5.56 -32.17
N SER A 59 25.70 -6.51 -31.40
CA SER A 59 27.15 -6.71 -31.24
C SER A 59 27.75 -7.62 -32.32
N GLN A 60 26.93 -8.46 -32.95
CA GLN A 60 27.34 -9.37 -34.03
C GLN A 60 27.41 -8.69 -35.40
N GLU A 61 26.67 -7.59 -35.61
CA GLU A 61 26.65 -6.86 -36.89
C GLU A 61 27.85 -5.91 -37.07
N LYS A 62 28.55 -5.55 -35.99
CA LYS A 62 29.72 -4.64 -36.04
C LYS A 62 31.08 -5.32 -36.22
N GLN A 63 31.10 -6.64 -36.44
CA GLN A 63 32.34 -7.41 -36.58
C GLN A 63 32.49 -8.14 -37.93
N SER A 64 31.66 -7.79 -38.93
CA SER A 64 31.91 -8.07 -40.37
C SER A 64 32.50 -6.85 -41.06
#